data_AF-A0AAN1EN70-F1
#
_entry.id   AF-A0AAN1EN70-F1
#
_cell.length_a   1.000
_cell.length_b   1.000
_cell.length_c   1.000
_cell.angle_alpha   90.00
_cell.angle_beta   90.00
_cell.angle_gamma   90.00
#
_symmetry.space_group_name_H-M   'P 1'
#
loop_
_entity.id
_entity.type
_entity.pdbx_description
1 polymer ?
#
loop_
_entity_poly.entity_id
_entity_poly.type
_entity_poly.pdbx_seq_one_letter_code
_entity_poly.pdbx_strand_id
1 'polypeptide(L)'
;MDAGIWNRAFYDEGEWVSWSDVEEQLQYHEWRAKYPNAIRSLIPYFQELLALAESYHRETGRHLDVYGVIGELFGAITHGIKLNKNYAQGADGRLGNDHVEIKTITPFKSNDEVSVKVSGNFSKLLVVKINADFEVSSRMVDRSKLPKTAKPLLRIKWNDLPKGQ
;
A
#
# COMPACT_ATOMS: atom_id res chain seq x y z
N MET A 1 24.89 7.63 5.37
CA MET A 1 23.48 7.21 5.41
C MET A 1 22.69 8.45 5.76
N ASP A 2 21.88 8.94 4.82
CA ASP A 2 21.21 10.24 4.93
C ASP A 2 20.03 10.16 5.89
N ALA A 3 19.95 11.10 6.83
CA ALA A 3 18.89 11.18 7.84
C ALA A 3 17.48 11.41 7.25
N GLY A 4 17.38 11.72 5.95
CA GLY A 4 16.11 11.99 5.27
C GLY A 4 15.22 10.75 5.03
N ILE A 5 15.75 9.53 5.20
CA ILE A 5 14.93 8.30 5.07
C ILE A 5 13.93 8.18 6.23
N TRP A 6 14.35 8.59 7.42
CA TRP A 6 13.56 8.48 8.65
C TRP A 6 12.43 9.52 8.69
N ASN A 7 12.61 10.72 8.13
CA ASN A 7 11.60 11.79 8.12
C ASN A 7 10.45 11.61 7.10
N ARG A 8 10.35 10.47 6.42
CA ARG A 8 9.36 10.25 5.35
C ARG A 8 7.98 9.99 5.96
N ALA A 9 6.92 10.59 5.40
CA ALA A 9 5.57 10.39 5.92
C ALA A 9 4.72 9.41 5.09
N PHE A 10 3.76 8.77 5.74
CA PHE A 10 2.61 8.16 5.09
C PHE A 10 1.32 8.72 5.65
N TYR A 11 0.26 8.67 4.85
CA TYR A 11 -1.04 9.19 5.27
C TYR A 11 -1.87 8.12 5.98
N ASP A 12 -2.31 8.44 7.18
CA ASP A 12 -3.10 7.58 8.05
C ASP A 12 -4.22 8.37 8.76
N GLU A 13 -5.47 7.91 8.67
CA GLU A 13 -6.64 8.46 9.39
C GLU A 13 -6.85 9.99 9.38
N GLY A 14 -6.29 10.73 8.42
CA GLY A 14 -6.41 12.18 8.40
C GLY A 14 -5.08 12.92 8.51
N GLU A 15 -4.03 12.25 8.96
CA GLU A 15 -2.75 12.83 9.34
C GLU A 15 -1.59 12.22 8.56
N TRP A 16 -0.53 13.01 8.38
CA TRP A 16 0.74 12.53 7.85
C TRP A 16 1.62 12.07 9.01
N VAL A 17 2.03 10.80 8.98
CA VAL A 17 2.81 10.14 10.02
C VAL A 17 4.19 9.82 9.47
N SER A 18 5.25 10.28 10.13
CA SER A 18 6.62 9.94 9.73
C SER A 18 6.98 8.48 10.06
N TRP A 19 7.78 7.84 9.21
CA TRP A 19 8.30 6.48 9.46
C TRP A 19 9.31 6.46 10.61
N SER A 20 10.02 7.56 10.89
CA SER A 20 10.82 7.76 12.11
C SER A 20 9.95 7.64 13.36
N ASP A 21 8.78 8.28 13.31
CA ASP A 21 7.84 8.32 14.42
C ASP A 21 7.26 6.92 14.63
N VAL A 22 7.09 6.13 13.57
CA VAL A 22 6.71 4.73 13.69
C VAL A 22 7.78 3.89 14.41
N GLU A 23 9.07 4.04 14.09
CA GLU A 23 10.09 3.22 14.74
C GLU A 23 10.27 3.60 16.22
N GLU A 24 10.21 4.90 16.54
CA GLU A 24 10.29 5.41 17.91
C GLU A 24 9.00 5.12 18.72
N GLN A 25 7.82 5.27 18.11
CA GLN A 25 6.54 4.99 18.77
C GLN A 25 6.16 3.51 18.78
N LEU A 26 6.77 2.64 17.97
CA LEU A 26 6.69 1.17 18.12
C LEU A 26 7.46 0.66 19.33
N GLN A 27 8.46 1.43 19.80
CA GLN A 27 9.05 1.24 21.12
C GLN A 27 8.09 1.69 22.23
N TYR A 28 7.20 2.65 21.94
CA TYR A 28 6.07 3.02 22.80
C TYR A 28 4.82 2.14 22.56
N HIS A 29 3.93 2.08 23.55
CA HIS A 29 2.79 1.16 23.54
C HIS A 29 1.65 1.57 22.58
N GLU A 30 1.63 2.81 22.08
CA GLU A 30 0.53 3.41 21.31
C GLU A 30 0.34 2.78 19.93
N TRP A 31 1.43 2.52 19.20
CA TRP A 31 1.33 1.86 17.89
C TRP A 31 0.96 0.39 17.98
N ARG A 32 1.28 -0.26 19.12
CA ARG A 32 0.77 -1.62 19.36
C ARG A 32 -0.75 -1.65 19.51
N ALA A 33 -1.32 -0.59 20.08
CA ALA A 33 -2.76 -0.46 20.22
C ALA A 33 -3.43 -0.11 18.88
N LYS A 34 -2.81 0.78 18.08
CA LYS A 34 -3.35 1.20 16.78
C LYS A 34 -3.28 0.10 15.71
N TYR A 35 -2.15 -0.63 15.67
CA TYR A 35 -1.91 -1.68 14.68
C TYR A 35 -1.52 -3.02 15.34
N PRO A 36 -2.47 -3.67 16.02
CA PRO A 36 -2.18 -4.90 16.77
C PRO A 36 -1.77 -6.07 15.87
N ASN A 37 -2.16 -6.05 14.59
CA ASN A 37 -1.93 -7.12 13.63
C ASN A 37 -0.81 -6.84 12.62
N ALA A 38 -0.10 -5.70 12.73
CA ALA A 38 0.98 -5.34 11.83
C ALA A 38 2.11 -6.38 11.85
N ILE A 39 2.57 -6.80 10.68
CA ILE A 39 3.76 -7.66 10.57
C ILE A 39 5.02 -6.79 10.61
N ARG A 40 5.40 -6.34 11.81
CA ARG A 40 6.48 -5.34 12.01
C ARG A 40 7.84 -5.77 11.48
N SER A 41 8.12 -7.07 11.44
CA SER A 41 9.35 -7.60 10.85
C SER A 41 9.47 -7.28 9.35
N LEU A 42 8.39 -6.86 8.69
CA LEU A 42 8.41 -6.43 7.29
C LEU A 42 8.81 -4.96 7.09
N ILE A 43 8.80 -4.14 8.15
CA ILE A 43 9.07 -2.69 8.07
C ILE A 43 10.45 -2.38 7.46
N PRO A 44 11.56 -3.04 7.88
CA PRO A 44 12.86 -2.76 7.30
C PRO A 44 12.91 -3.05 5.80
N TYR A 45 12.31 -4.18 5.35
CA TYR A 45 12.25 -4.54 3.94
C TYR A 45 11.44 -3.55 3.11
N PHE A 46 10.34 -3.05 3.64
CA PHE A 46 9.54 -2.01 3.00
C PHE A 46 10.35 -0.72 2.84
N GLN A 47 11.00 -0.25 3.92
CA GLN A 47 11.78 0.98 3.93
C GLN A 47 12.98 0.90 2.96
N GLU A 48 13.75 -0.18 3.03
CA GLU A 48 14.90 -0.39 2.14
C GLU A 48 14.49 -0.45 0.67
N LEU A 49 13.40 -1.15 0.35
CA LEU A 49 12.91 -1.28 -1.03
C LEU A 49 12.39 0.06 -1.58
N LEU A 50 11.66 0.83 -0.77
CA LEU A 50 11.19 2.16 -1.14
C LEU A 50 12.35 3.14 -1.33
N ALA A 51 13.32 3.12 -0.41
CA ALA A 51 14.52 3.96 -0.49
C ALA A 51 15.36 3.63 -1.72
N LEU A 52 15.54 2.33 -2.04
CA LEU A 52 16.28 1.90 -3.22
C LEU A 52 15.57 2.32 -4.52
N ALA A 53 14.24 2.15 -4.59
CA ALA A 53 13.47 2.57 -5.76
C ALA A 53 13.57 4.08 -6.01
N GLU A 54 13.59 4.87 -4.95
CA GLU A 54 13.76 6.32 -5.04
C GLU A 54 15.17 6.72 -5.42
N SER A 55 16.20 6.21 -4.72
CA SER A 55 17.58 6.59 -4.99
C SER A 55 17.97 6.23 -6.42
N TYR A 56 17.54 5.06 -6.90
CA TYR A 56 17.71 4.65 -8.28
C TYR A 56 17.04 5.62 -9.26
N HIS A 57 15.81 6.06 -8.96
CA HIS A 57 15.10 7.01 -9.81
C HIS A 57 15.76 8.39 -9.84
N ARG A 58 16.15 8.91 -8.68
CA ARG A 58 16.83 10.21 -8.58
C ARG A 58 18.17 10.22 -9.33
N GLU A 59 18.91 9.11 -9.27
CA GLU A 59 20.21 8.97 -9.94
C GLU A 59 20.06 8.79 -11.47
N THR A 60 19.09 7.99 -11.92
CA THR A 60 19.05 7.51 -13.32
C THR A 60 17.89 8.06 -14.15
N GLY A 61 16.90 8.67 -13.52
CA GLY A 61 15.61 9.01 -14.13
C GLY A 61 14.72 7.80 -14.47
N ARG A 62 15.16 6.56 -14.16
CA ARG A 62 14.43 5.32 -14.47
C ARG A 62 13.72 4.78 -13.23
N HIS A 63 12.78 3.85 -13.41
CA HIS A 63 12.03 3.24 -12.32
C HIS A 63 12.31 1.73 -12.24
N LEU A 64 12.41 1.21 -11.01
CA LEU A 64 12.48 -0.23 -10.74
C LEU A 64 11.08 -0.86 -10.81
N ASP A 65 10.99 -2.13 -11.20
CA ASP A 65 9.73 -2.87 -11.22
C ASP A 65 9.42 -3.53 -9.86
N VAL A 66 9.28 -2.71 -8.81
CA VAL A 66 9.14 -3.18 -7.41
C VAL A 66 7.90 -2.62 -6.69
N TYR A 67 7.16 -1.71 -7.31
CA TYR A 67 6.06 -0.99 -6.66
C TYR A 67 4.89 -1.88 -6.25
N GLY A 68 4.64 -2.99 -6.97
CA GLY A 68 3.65 -3.99 -6.55
C GLY A 68 4.00 -4.57 -5.17
N VAL A 69 5.25 -5.02 -5.02
CA VAL A 69 5.77 -5.58 -3.76
C VAL A 69 5.75 -4.53 -2.65
N ILE A 70 6.11 -3.28 -2.93
CA ILE A 70 6.01 -2.17 -1.95
C ILE A 70 4.56 -2.02 -1.45
N GLY A 71 3.57 -2.11 -2.36
CA GLY A 71 2.16 -2.04 -1.99
C GLY A 71 1.70 -3.21 -1.12
N GLU A 72 2.14 -4.42 -1.43
CA GLU A 72 1.86 -5.63 -0.62
C GLU A 72 2.44 -5.52 0.79
N LEU A 73 3.71 -5.10 0.90
CA LEU A 73 4.37 -4.88 2.18
C LEU A 73 3.64 -3.81 3.00
N PHE A 74 3.28 -2.68 2.37
CA PHE A 74 2.51 -1.62 3.03
C PHE A 74 1.18 -2.15 3.56
N GLY A 75 0.44 -2.94 2.77
CA GLY A 75 -0.82 -3.57 3.18
C GLY A 75 -0.65 -4.54 4.36
N ALA A 76 0.41 -5.34 4.36
CA ALA A 76 0.72 -6.25 5.47
C ALA A 76 1.08 -5.50 6.76
N ILE A 77 1.82 -4.39 6.65
CA ILE A 77 2.26 -3.57 7.79
C ILE A 77 1.09 -2.78 8.37
N THR A 78 0.34 -2.05 7.54
CA THR A 78 -0.67 -1.08 8.01
C THR A 78 -2.04 -1.71 8.25
N HIS A 79 -2.44 -2.70 7.45
CA HIS A 79 -3.76 -3.32 7.58
C HIS A 79 -3.70 -4.72 8.22
N GLY A 80 -2.51 -5.25 8.49
CA GLY A 80 -2.34 -6.62 9.00
C GLY A 80 -2.74 -7.69 7.99
N ILE A 81 -2.67 -7.38 6.69
CA ILE A 81 -3.00 -8.32 5.62
C ILE A 81 -1.99 -9.47 5.63
N LYS A 82 -2.49 -10.70 5.73
CA LYS A 82 -1.71 -11.91 5.57
C LYS A 82 -1.54 -12.21 4.08
N LEU A 83 -0.36 -11.92 3.55
CA LEU A 83 -0.04 -12.13 2.14
C LEU A 83 -0.09 -13.62 1.78
N ASN A 84 -0.62 -13.92 0.59
CA ASN A 84 -0.58 -15.27 0.05
C ASN A 84 0.84 -15.63 -0.42
N LYS A 85 1.10 -16.91 -0.66
CA LYS A 85 2.36 -17.33 -1.30
C LYS A 85 2.46 -16.73 -2.70
N ASN A 86 3.69 -16.48 -3.15
CA ASN A 86 3.96 -16.05 -4.51
C ASN A 86 3.23 -16.92 -5.52
N TYR A 87 2.64 -16.29 -6.55
CA TYR A 87 1.89 -16.94 -7.64
C TYR A 87 0.62 -17.69 -7.20
N ALA A 88 0.10 -17.46 -6.00
CA ALA A 88 -1.22 -17.93 -5.62
C ALA A 88 -2.27 -17.39 -6.61
N GLN A 89 -3.17 -18.26 -7.07
CA GLN A 89 -4.30 -17.82 -7.89
C GLN A 89 -5.34 -17.14 -7.00
N GLY A 90 -5.75 -15.93 -7.37
CA GLY A 90 -6.79 -15.18 -6.66
C GLY A 90 -6.30 -13.80 -6.23
N ALA A 91 -6.66 -13.42 -5.00
CA ALA A 91 -6.28 -12.16 -4.38
C ALA A 91 -4.87 -12.23 -3.76
N ASP A 92 -4.28 -11.07 -3.47
CA ASP A 92 -2.90 -10.95 -2.98
C ASP A 92 -2.75 -11.36 -1.51
N GLY A 93 -3.82 -11.24 -0.70
CA GLY A 93 -3.79 -11.66 0.70
C GLY A 93 -5.16 -11.78 1.35
N ARG A 94 -5.14 -11.90 2.68
CA ARG A 94 -6.35 -11.98 3.51
C ARG A 94 -6.31 -11.06 4.72
N LEU A 95 -7.47 -10.49 5.04
CA LEU A 95 -7.73 -9.79 6.29
C LEU A 95 -8.90 -10.49 7.00
N GLY A 96 -8.60 -11.30 8.01
CA GLY A 96 -9.59 -12.22 8.57
C GLY A 96 -10.14 -13.18 7.50
N ASN A 97 -11.45 -13.15 7.27
CA ASN A 97 -12.11 -13.96 6.25
C ASN A 97 -12.13 -13.31 4.86
N ASP A 98 -11.78 -12.02 4.77
CA ASP A 98 -11.82 -11.27 3.53
C ASP A 98 -10.62 -11.56 2.63
N HIS A 99 -10.89 -11.72 1.34
CA HIS A 99 -9.85 -11.80 0.31
C HIS A 99 -9.54 -10.37 -0.15
N VAL A 100 -8.29 -9.96 -0.06
CA VAL A 100 -7.85 -8.59 -0.34
C VAL A 100 -7.02 -8.58 -1.61
N GLU A 101 -7.53 -7.91 -2.64
CA GLU A 101 -6.76 -7.51 -3.81
C GLU A 101 -6.00 -6.23 -3.48
N ILE A 102 -4.72 -6.15 -3.84
CA ILE A 102 -3.85 -5.01 -3.66
C ILE A 102 -3.47 -4.47 -5.05
N LYS A 103 -3.59 -3.15 -5.22
CA LYS A 103 -3.15 -2.46 -6.44
C LYS A 103 -2.35 -1.23 -6.08
N THR A 104 -1.19 -1.10 -6.71
CA THR A 104 -0.32 0.06 -6.52
C THR A 104 -0.47 1.06 -7.67
N ILE A 105 -0.71 2.33 -7.33
CA ILE A 105 -0.49 3.48 -8.21
C ILE A 105 0.98 3.87 -8.07
N THR A 106 1.73 3.77 -9.15
CA THR A 106 3.18 4.01 -9.20
C THR A 106 3.51 5.50 -9.23
N PRO A 107 4.72 5.91 -8.78
CA PRO A 107 5.11 7.33 -8.66
C PRO A 107 5.15 8.09 -9.99
N PHE A 108 5.23 7.37 -11.11
CA PHE A 108 5.28 7.92 -12.47
C PHE A 108 3.95 7.85 -13.22
N LYS A 109 2.88 7.34 -12.59
CA LYS A 109 1.60 7.21 -13.26
C LYS A 109 0.92 8.57 -13.36
N SER A 110 0.60 9.00 -14.58
CA SER A 110 -0.06 10.30 -14.83
C SER A 110 -1.52 10.35 -14.39
N ASN A 111 -2.18 9.19 -14.33
CA ASN A 111 -3.56 9.07 -13.89
C ASN A 111 -3.63 8.25 -12.60
N ASP A 112 -4.20 8.86 -11.56
CA ASP A 112 -4.47 8.22 -10.28
C ASP A 112 -5.66 7.24 -10.40
N GLU A 113 -5.44 6.12 -11.09
CA GLU A 113 -6.42 5.05 -11.25
C GLU A 113 -5.79 3.66 -11.19
N VAL A 114 -6.59 2.68 -10.81
CA VAL A 114 -6.24 1.25 -10.90
C VAL A 114 -7.26 0.50 -11.73
N SER A 115 -6.87 -0.68 -12.21
CA SER A 115 -7.77 -1.60 -12.90
C SER A 115 -7.75 -2.95 -12.20
N VAL A 116 -8.93 -3.50 -11.95
CA VAL A 116 -9.11 -4.84 -11.36
C VAL A 116 -9.98 -5.70 -12.27
N LYS A 117 -9.71 -7.00 -12.30
CA LYS A 117 -10.54 -7.96 -13.03
C LYS A 117 -11.84 -8.18 -12.28
N VAL A 118 -12.97 -8.02 -12.98
CA VAL A 118 -14.29 -8.28 -12.39
C VAL A 118 -14.45 -9.77 -12.03
N SER A 119 -13.76 -10.68 -12.71
CA SER A 119 -13.72 -12.10 -12.38
C SER A 119 -12.79 -12.46 -11.21
N GLY A 120 -12.01 -11.51 -10.68
CA GLY A 120 -11.11 -11.76 -9.54
C GLY A 120 -11.86 -12.21 -8.29
N ASN A 121 -11.26 -13.08 -7.50
CA ASN A 121 -11.82 -13.57 -6.24
C ASN A 121 -11.34 -12.74 -5.05
N PHE A 122 -11.89 -11.52 -4.92
CA PHE A 122 -11.64 -10.64 -3.78
C PHE A 122 -12.97 -10.12 -3.19
N SER A 123 -12.97 -9.81 -1.90
CA SER A 123 -14.06 -9.13 -1.20
C SER A 123 -13.71 -7.69 -0.81
N LYS A 124 -12.41 -7.35 -0.73
CA LYS A 124 -11.91 -5.98 -0.52
C LYS A 124 -10.82 -5.65 -1.53
N LEU A 125 -10.75 -4.36 -1.90
CA LEU A 125 -9.66 -3.80 -2.68
C LEU A 125 -8.90 -2.80 -1.82
N LEU A 126 -7.60 -3.00 -1.65
CA LEU A 126 -6.67 -2.02 -1.14
C LEU A 126 -5.96 -1.36 -2.32
N VAL A 127 -6.08 -0.05 -2.45
CA VAL A 127 -5.26 0.73 -3.36
C VAL A 127 -4.18 1.43 -2.56
N VAL A 128 -2.92 1.19 -2.93
CA VAL A 128 -1.76 1.88 -2.37
C VAL A 128 -1.27 2.87 -3.41
N LYS A 129 -1.07 4.13 -3.04
CA LYS A 129 -0.52 5.17 -3.91
C LYS A 129 0.84 5.58 -3.40
N ILE A 130 1.83 5.54 -4.29
CA ILE A 130 3.16 6.10 -4.09
C ILE A 130 3.22 7.33 -5.01
N ASN A 131 3.42 8.52 -4.45
CA ASN A 131 3.50 9.75 -5.25
C ASN A 131 4.92 10.00 -5.78
N ALA A 132 5.11 11.07 -6.55
CA ALA A 132 6.41 11.41 -7.15
C ALA A 132 7.53 11.64 -6.12
N ASP A 133 7.16 12.04 -4.89
CA ASP A 133 8.06 12.24 -3.75
C ASP A 133 8.27 10.95 -2.93
N PHE A 134 7.78 9.80 -3.44
CA PHE A 134 7.84 8.49 -2.80
C PHE A 134 7.13 8.42 -1.44
N GLU A 135 6.20 9.33 -1.17
CA GLU A 135 5.28 9.25 -0.04
C GLU A 135 4.18 8.23 -0.35
N VAL A 136 3.77 7.49 0.69
CA VAL A 136 2.84 6.36 0.54
C VAL A 136 1.52 6.66 1.22
N SER A 137 0.42 6.34 0.56
CA SER A 137 -0.94 6.43 1.13
C SER A 137 -1.76 5.24 0.68
N SER A 138 -2.83 4.92 1.39
CA SER A 138 -3.72 3.83 0.97
C SER A 138 -5.20 4.15 1.17
N ARG A 139 -6.05 3.47 0.41
CA ARG A 139 -7.51 3.48 0.59
C ARG A 139 -8.04 2.07 0.39
N MET A 140 -8.84 1.60 1.34
CA MET A 140 -9.49 0.30 1.28
C MET A 140 -10.99 0.45 1.03
N VAL A 141 -11.55 -0.42 0.19
CA VAL A 141 -12.98 -0.40 -0.15
C VAL A 141 -13.53 -1.82 -0.25
N ASP A 142 -14.75 -2.01 0.26
CA ASP A 142 -15.49 -3.25 0.07
C ASP A 142 -15.90 -3.41 -1.39
N ARG A 143 -15.75 -4.60 -1.95
CA ARG A 143 -16.16 -4.87 -3.33
C ARG A 143 -17.64 -4.58 -3.58
N SER A 144 -18.50 -4.75 -2.57
CA SER A 144 -19.93 -4.42 -2.65
C SER A 144 -20.22 -2.94 -2.89
N LYS A 145 -19.27 -2.05 -2.56
CA LYS A 145 -19.35 -0.60 -2.77
C LYS A 145 -18.75 -0.15 -4.10
N LEU A 146 -18.09 -1.05 -4.83
CA LEU A 146 -17.51 -0.72 -6.13
C LEU A 146 -18.59 -0.63 -7.22
N PRO A 147 -18.41 0.24 -8.24
CA PRO A 147 -19.34 0.33 -9.37
C PRO A 147 -19.49 -1.02 -10.09
N LYS A 148 -20.72 -1.37 -10.44
CA LYS A 148 -20.99 -2.53 -11.30
C LYS A 148 -20.66 -2.18 -12.75
N THR A 149 -20.05 -3.12 -13.46
CA THR A 149 -19.73 -2.96 -14.88
C THR A 149 -19.86 -4.30 -15.61
N ALA A 150 -20.29 -4.26 -16.87
CA ALA A 150 -20.29 -5.41 -17.76
C ALA A 150 -18.91 -5.67 -18.41
N LYS A 151 -17.97 -4.72 -18.26
CA LYS A 151 -16.61 -4.85 -18.80
C LYS A 151 -15.79 -5.84 -17.97
N PRO A 152 -14.84 -6.56 -18.58
CA PRO A 152 -13.98 -7.50 -17.86
C PRO A 152 -13.07 -6.81 -16.83
N LEU A 153 -12.76 -5.53 -17.05
CA LEU A 153 -11.96 -4.70 -16.16
C LEU A 153 -12.81 -3.56 -15.61
N LEU A 154 -12.73 -3.37 -14.29
CA LEU A 154 -13.25 -2.19 -13.61
C LEU A 154 -12.10 -1.21 -13.38
N ARG A 155 -12.23 0.01 -13.91
CA ARG A 155 -11.32 1.13 -13.63
C ARG A 155 -11.85 1.92 -12.46
N ILE A 156 -10.97 2.27 -11.53
CA ILE A 156 -11.33 2.95 -10.29
C ILE A 156 -10.35 4.11 -10.12
N LYS A 157 -10.87 5.34 -10.01
CA LYS A 157 -10.05 6.50 -9.71
C LYS A 157 -9.79 6.58 -8.22
N TRP A 158 -8.59 7.04 -7.85
CA TRP A 158 -8.20 7.24 -6.46
C TRP A 158 -9.18 8.14 -5.70
N ASN A 159 -9.68 9.20 -6.34
CA ASN A 159 -10.60 10.15 -5.70
C ASN A 159 -12.01 9.59 -5.47
N ASP A 160 -12.38 8.50 -6.15
CA ASP A 160 -13.67 7.84 -5.94
C ASP A 160 -13.63 6.85 -4.75
N LEU A 161 -12.43 6.55 -4.25
CA LEU A 161 -12.24 5.68 -3.08
C LEU A 161 -12.48 6.46 -1.79
N PRO A 162 -13.07 5.84 -0.75
CA PRO A 162 -13.25 6.47 0.54
C PRO A 162 -11.89 6.95 1.07
N LYS A 163 -11.82 8.20 1.52
CA LYS A 163 -10.68 8.67 2.34
C LYS A 163 -10.71 7.86 3.65
N GLY A 164 -9.54 7.52 4.18
CA GLY A 164 -9.38 6.62 5.34
C GLY A 164 -10.45 6.84 6.41
N GLN A 165 -10.96 5.72 6.93
CA GLN A 165 -11.92 5.71 8.03
C GLN A 165 -11.16 5.85 9.34
#